data_AF-A0A1G2WIR3-F1
#
_entry.id   AF-A0A1G2WIR3-F1
#
_cell.length_a   1.000
_cell.length_b   1.000
_cell.length_c   1.000
_cell.angle_alpha   90.00
_cell.angle_beta   90.00
_cell.angle_gamma   90.00
#
_symmetry.space_group_name_H-M   'P 1'
#
loop_
_entity.id
_entity.type
_entity.pdbx_description
1 polymer ?
#
loop_
_entity_poly.entity_id
_entity_poly.type
_entity_poly.pdbx_seq_one_letter_code
_entity_poly.pdbx_strand_id
1 'polypeptide(L)'
;DIARLCETARHDAFDRPAGKVLKALVLPHAGYIYSGPTAAHAALVLEKGQFDKVILLGPDHRAGLNNGAITDAAGYRTPLGDIPL
;
A
#
# COMPACT_ATOMS: atom_id res chain seq x y z
N ASP A 1 2.34 -15.76 3.08
CA ASP A 1 1.78 -14.82 4.06
C ASP A 1 2.48 -13.47 3.91
N ILE A 2 1.79 -12.36 4.22
CA ILE A 2 2.25 -10.99 4.03
C ILE A 2 3.53 -10.68 4.82
N ALA A 3 3.65 -11.24 6.04
CA ALA A 3 4.84 -11.06 6.87
C ALA A 3 6.11 -11.58 6.17
N ARG A 4 6.03 -12.79 5.58
CA ARG A 4 7.14 -13.38 4.83
C ARG A 4 7.53 -12.56 3.61
N LEU A 5 6.57 -12.01 2.86
CA LEU A 5 6.85 -11.14 1.70
C LEU A 5 7.63 -9.90 2.12
N CYS A 6 7.22 -9.25 3.21
CA CYS A 6 7.91 -8.08 3.75
C CYS A 6 9.29 -8.43 4.32
N GLU A 7 9.44 -9.57 4.98
CA GLU A 7 10.73 -10.05 5.48
C GLU A 7 11.71 -10.29 4.34
N THR A 8 11.29 -11.03 3.29
CA THR A 8 12.12 -11.26 2.10
C THR A 8 12.61 -9.95 1.49
N ALA A 9 11.72 -8.97 1.28
CA ALA A 9 12.10 -7.69 0.70
C ALA A 9 13.14 -6.91 1.56
N ARG A 10 13.13 -7.07 2.89
CA ARG A 10 14.11 -6.41 3.78
C ARG A 10 15.51 -7.00 3.70
N HIS A 11 15.65 -8.23 3.20
CA HIS A 11 16.97 -8.85 3.01
C HIS A 11 17.67 -8.35 1.75
N ASP A 12 16.92 -7.80 0.80
CA ASP A 12 17.48 -7.24 -0.43
C ASP A 12 17.98 -5.82 -0.19
N ALA A 13 19.04 -5.45 -0.91
CA ALA A 13 19.60 -4.10 -0.81
C ALA A 13 18.58 -3.07 -1.33
N PHE A 14 18.27 -2.09 -0.48
CA PHE A 14 17.39 -0.97 -0.82
C PHE A 14 18.10 0.34 -0.51
N ASP A 15 18.35 1.14 -1.55
CA ASP A 15 18.92 2.47 -1.41
C ASP A 15 17.82 3.52 -1.52
N ARG A 16 17.63 4.28 -0.43
CA ARG A 16 16.61 5.32 -0.39
C ARG A 16 17.17 6.60 -1.01
N PRO A 17 16.45 7.22 -1.98
CA PRO A 17 16.92 8.46 -2.58
C PRO A 17 17.19 9.56 -1.55
N ALA A 18 18.45 9.97 -1.43
CA ALA A 18 18.88 10.97 -0.47
C ALA A 18 18.21 12.34 -0.71
N GLY A 19 17.81 13.01 0.37
CA GLY A 19 17.21 14.35 0.31
C GLY A 19 15.82 14.41 -0.35
N LYS A 20 15.15 13.28 -0.56
CA LYS A 20 13.79 13.21 -1.12
C LYS A 20 12.78 12.84 -0.04
N VAL A 21 11.63 13.52 -0.07
CA VAL A 21 10.49 13.23 0.80
C VAL A 21 9.44 12.47 -0.01
N LEU A 22 8.98 11.34 0.52
CA LEU A 22 7.93 10.55 -0.11
C LEU A 22 6.60 11.33 -0.07
N LYS A 23 5.96 11.48 -1.24
CA LYS A 23 4.66 12.16 -1.39
C LYS A 23 3.55 11.24 -1.88
N ALA A 24 3.90 10.25 -2.70
CA ALA A 24 2.99 9.25 -3.22
C ALA A 24 3.75 7.94 -3.46
N LEU A 25 3.05 6.82 -3.38
CA LEU A 25 3.56 5.49 -3.69
C LEU A 25 2.57 4.78 -4.61
N VAL A 26 3.08 4.21 -5.70
CA VAL A 26 2.27 3.40 -6.61
C VAL A 26 2.54 1.93 -6.32
N LEU A 27 1.48 1.17 -6.06
CA LEU A 27 1.56 -0.25 -5.74
C LEU A 27 0.73 -1.07 -6.75
N PRO A 28 1.17 -2.28 -7.11
CA PRO A 28 0.32 -3.20 -7.84
C PRO A 28 -0.79 -3.76 -6.93
N HIS A 29 -1.89 -4.20 -7.53
CA HIS A 29 -3.08 -4.67 -6.80
C HIS A 29 -3.59 -6.06 -7.27
N ALA A 30 -2.75 -6.83 -7.97
CA ALA A 30 -3.06 -8.23 -8.28
C ALA A 30 -2.91 -9.10 -7.01
N GLY A 31 -3.43 -10.34 -7.05
CA GLY A 31 -3.28 -11.28 -5.92
C GLY A 31 -1.83 -11.43 -5.44
N TYR A 32 -1.63 -11.68 -4.15
CA TYR A 32 -0.30 -11.65 -3.52
C TYR A 32 0.73 -12.58 -4.15
N ILE A 33 0.32 -13.73 -4.68
CA ILE A 33 1.25 -14.66 -5.36
C ILE A 33 1.85 -14.06 -6.65
N TYR A 34 1.19 -13.06 -7.24
CA TYR A 34 1.62 -12.41 -8.46
C TYR A 34 2.34 -11.10 -8.20
N SER A 35 1.81 -10.26 -7.30
CA SER A 35 2.30 -8.89 -7.12
C SER A 35 2.79 -8.54 -5.72
N GLY A 36 2.63 -9.46 -4.76
CA GLY A 36 3.06 -9.29 -3.38
C GLY A 36 4.56 -8.98 -3.22
N PRO A 37 5.47 -9.71 -3.90
CA PRO A 37 6.90 -9.39 -3.85
C PRO A 37 7.23 -7.96 -4.31
N THR A 38 6.61 -7.51 -5.41
CA THR A 38 6.80 -6.15 -5.93
C THR A 38 6.26 -5.10 -4.96
N ALA A 39 5.06 -5.30 -4.41
CA ALA A 39 4.48 -4.39 -3.43
C ALA A 39 5.33 -4.30 -2.14
N ALA A 40 5.89 -5.43 -1.68
CA ALA A 40 6.74 -5.48 -0.50
C ALA A 40 8.04 -4.66 -0.67
N HIS A 41 8.68 -4.74 -1.83
CA HIS A 41 9.85 -3.91 -2.15
C HIS A 41 9.52 -2.42 -2.24
N ALA A 42 8.42 -2.09 -2.93
CA ALA A 42 7.99 -0.71 -3.04
C ALA A 42 7.68 -0.10 -1.66
N ALA A 43 7.16 -0.89 -0.72
CA ALA A 43 6.87 -0.46 0.64
C ALA A 43 8.11 -0.20 1.53
N LEU A 44 9.34 -0.56 1.10
CA LEU A 44 10.57 -0.30 1.88
C LEU A 44 10.86 1.20 2.08
N VAL A 45 10.27 2.06 1.25
CA VAL A 45 10.32 3.53 1.41
C VAL A 45 9.51 4.03 2.61
N LEU A 46 8.67 3.19 3.20
CA LEU A 46 7.74 3.56 4.26
C LEU A 46 8.35 3.36 5.64
N GLU A 47 8.10 4.32 6.52
CA GLU A 47 8.46 4.24 7.93
C GLU A 47 7.21 4.31 8.82
N LYS A 48 7.28 3.65 9.98
CA LYS A 48 6.18 3.68 10.95
C LYS A 48 5.98 5.11 11.45
N GLY A 49 4.74 5.60 11.42
CA GLY A 49 4.41 6.95 11.87
C GLY A 49 4.86 8.05 10.90
N GLN A 50 5.30 7.69 9.68
CA GLN A 50 5.70 8.68 8.67
C GLN A 50 4.53 9.56 8.21
N PHE A 51 3.31 9.04 8.26
CA PHE A 51 2.09 9.73 7.86
C PHE A 51 0.98 9.48 8.86
N ASP A 52 0.28 10.55 9.27
CA ASP A 52 -0.92 10.46 10.12
C ASP A 52 -2.19 10.13 9.31
N LYS A 53 -2.15 10.34 7.99
CA LYS A 53 -3.25 10.11 7.06
C LYS A 53 -2.75 9.61 5.72
N VAL A 54 -3.37 8.55 5.22
CA VAL A 54 -3.10 7.97 3.90
C VAL A 54 -4.37 8.02 3.07
N ILE A 55 -4.28 8.55 1.86
CA ILE A 55 -5.36 8.47 0.87
C ILE A 55 -5.04 7.30 -0.05
N LEU A 56 -5.86 6.26 -0.03
CA LEU A 56 -5.72 5.10 -0.93
C LEU A 56 -6.64 5.29 -2.13
N LEU A 57 -6.06 5.36 -3.32
CA LEU A 57 -6.78 5.50 -4.58
C LEU A 57 -6.63 4.22 -5.39
N GLY A 58 -7.74 3.76 -5.99
CA GLY A 58 -7.75 2.58 -6.85
C GLY A 58 -8.76 2.73 -7.99
N PRO A 59 -8.56 2.04 -9.11
CA PRO A 59 -9.51 2.02 -10.20
C PRO A 59 -10.80 1.27 -9.83
N ASP A 60 -11.92 1.71 -10.39
CA ASP A 60 -13.13 0.89 -10.43
C ASP A 60 -13.02 -0.12 -11.59
N HIS A 61 -13.18 -1.40 -11.28
CA HIS A 61 -13.16 -2.49 -12.28
C HIS A 61 -14.55 -3.08 -12.56
N ARG A 62 -15.62 -2.45 -12.08
CA ARG A 62 -16.96 -3.06 -12.06
C ARG A 62 -18.04 -2.11 -12.56
N ALA A 63 -18.21 -0.95 -11.95
CA ALA A 63 -19.27 0.00 -12.24
C ALA A 63 -18.93 0.95 -13.40
N GLY A 64 -17.65 1.18 -13.71
CA GLY A 64 -17.23 2.09 -14.77
C GLY A 64 -17.52 3.55 -14.44
N LEU A 65 -17.11 4.00 -13.25
CA LEU A 65 -17.35 5.36 -12.79
C LEU A 65 -16.60 6.39 -13.66
N ASN A 66 -17.29 7.47 -14.04
CA ASN A 66 -16.69 8.61 -14.74
C ASN A 66 -16.00 9.61 -13.79
N ASN A 67 -16.26 9.49 -12.48
CA ASN A 67 -15.74 10.35 -11.42
C ASN A 67 -15.20 9.47 -10.27
N GLY A 68 -14.63 10.10 -9.24
CA GLY A 68 -14.25 9.41 -8.00
C GLY A 68 -15.45 9.09 -7.11
N ALA A 69 -15.31 8.08 -6.25
CA ALA A 69 -16.23 7.76 -5.17
C ALA A 69 -15.47 7.60 -3.86
N ILE A 70 -16.15 7.89 -2.74
CA ILE A 70 -15.70 7.61 -1.39
C ILE A 70 -16.71 6.69 -0.70
N THR A 71 -16.24 5.92 0.28
CA THR A 71 -17.11 5.07 1.09
C THR A 71 -17.76 5.88 2.22
N ASP A 72 -18.96 5.47 2.63
CA ASP A 72 -19.67 5.90 3.84
C ASP A 72 -19.42 4.98 5.04
N ALA A 73 -18.55 3.98 4.90
CA ALA A 73 -18.16 3.08 5.97
C ALA A 73 -17.34 3.82 7.07
N ALA A 74 -17.39 3.29 8.29
CA ALA A 74 -16.60 3.80 9.41
C ALA A 74 -15.13 3.32 9.42
N GLY A 75 -14.78 2.33 8.61
CA GLY A 75 -13.45 1.73 8.61
C GLY A 75 -13.29 0.55 7.64
N TYR A 76 -12.04 0.15 7.42
CA TYR A 76 -11.64 -1.02 6.64
C TYR A 76 -11.16 -2.14 7.55
N ARG A 77 -11.73 -3.35 7.39
CA ARG A 77 -11.22 -4.56 8.04
C ARG A 77 -10.08 -5.17 7.25
N THR A 78 -8.99 -5.51 7.92
CA THR A 78 -7.85 -6.23 7.31
C THR A 78 -7.46 -7.44 8.16
N PRO A 79 -6.69 -8.40 7.61
CA PRO A 79 -6.13 -9.50 8.41
C PRO A 79 -5.20 -9.03 9.55
N LEU A 80 -4.69 -7.79 9.50
CA LEU A 80 -3.82 -7.21 10.51
C LEU A 80 -4.57 -6.38 11.55
N GLY A 81 -5.89 -6.24 11.41
CA GLY A 81 -6.76 -5.42 12.25
C GLY A 81 -7.65 -4.47 11.46
N ASP A 82 -8.56 -3.80 12.17
CA ASP A 82 -9.46 -2.79 11.61
C ASP A 82 -8.75 -1.43 11.52
N ILE A 83 -8.99 -0.69 10.43
CA ILE A 83 -8.46 0.65 10.15
C ILE A 83 -9.64 1.64 10.11
N PRO A 84 -9.76 2.57 11.08
CA PRO A 84 -10.83 3.57 11.06
C PRO A 84 -10.62 4.61 9.96
N LEU A 85 -11.72 5.17 9.44
CA LEU A 85 -11.72 6.28 8.47
C LEU A 85 -12.00 7.63 9.12
#